data_AF-A0A0M2DUI0-F1
#
_entry.id   AF-A0A0M2DUI0-F1
#
_cell.length_a   1.000
_cell.length_b   1.000
_cell.length_c   1.000
_cell.angle_alpha   90.00
_cell.angle_beta   90.00
_cell.angle_gamma   90.00
#
_symmetry.space_group_name_H-M   'P 1'
#
loop_
_entity.id
_entity.type
_entity.pdbx_description
1 polymer ?
#
loop_
_entity_poly.entity_id
_entity_poly.type
_entity_poly.pdbx_seq_one_letter_code
_entity_poly.pdbx_strand_id
1 'polypeptide(L)'
;MKKHLKKINSGIASIALAPVVLLATCPAFSALPTIQPPAGGSIGGGTTQEGDILGIIGAYLKLGFTILGLVLAVAAFLYVVIASLQRYRDYTKGTIQLGDLKEHVIVSVIILSLVVLMVNYATQTLA
;
A
#
# COMPACT_ATOMS: atom_id res chain seq x y z
N MET A 1 57.91 32.05 -15.29
CA MET A 1 56.93 32.72 -14.38
C MET A 1 55.45 32.63 -14.82
N LYS A 2 55.11 32.49 -16.11
CA LYS A 2 53.71 32.51 -16.60
C LYS A 2 52.85 31.26 -16.28
N LYS A 3 53.45 30.12 -15.94
CA LYS A 3 52.72 28.86 -15.65
C LYS A 3 51.98 28.90 -14.30
N HIS A 4 52.49 29.62 -13.30
CA HIS A 4 51.86 29.71 -11.98
C HIS A 4 50.63 30.63 -11.97
N LEU A 5 50.61 31.67 -12.79
CA LEU A 5 49.47 32.60 -12.93
C LEU A 5 48.22 31.93 -13.54
N LYS A 6 48.38 30.98 -14.47
CA LYS A 6 47.25 30.27 -15.09
C LYS A 6 46.56 29.29 -14.14
N LYS A 7 47.32 28.66 -13.23
CA LYS A 7 46.82 27.70 -12.23
C LYS A 7 46.01 28.39 -11.11
N ILE A 8 46.35 29.64 -10.79
CA ILE A 8 45.63 30.46 -9.81
C ILE A 8 44.25 30.85 -10.37
N ASN A 9 44.17 31.20 -11.65
CA ASN A 9 42.91 31.63 -12.29
C ASN A 9 41.87 30.49 -12.41
N SER A 10 42.32 29.24 -12.64
CA SER A 10 41.42 28.08 -12.67
C SER A 10 40.90 27.69 -11.28
N GLY A 11 41.68 27.92 -10.22
CA GLY A 11 41.23 27.66 -8.84
C GLY A 11 40.14 28.62 -8.39
N ILE A 12 40.26 29.90 -8.76
CA ILE A 12 39.26 30.93 -8.46
C ILE A 12 37.97 30.70 -9.27
N ALA A 13 38.08 30.27 -10.54
CA ALA A 13 36.93 29.90 -11.36
C ALA A 13 36.15 28.68 -10.80
N SER A 14 36.86 27.66 -10.29
CA SER A 14 36.22 26.49 -9.66
C SER A 14 35.54 26.83 -8.33
N ILE A 15 36.10 27.77 -7.55
CA ILE A 15 35.50 28.24 -6.29
C ILE A 15 34.27 29.11 -6.55
N ALA A 16 34.27 29.92 -7.62
CA ALA A 16 33.12 30.73 -8.02
C ALA A 16 31.94 29.91 -8.59
N LEU A 17 32.22 28.72 -9.15
CA LEU A 17 31.20 27.78 -9.63
C LEU A 17 30.59 26.92 -8.51
N ALA A 18 31.31 26.73 -7.40
CA ALA A 18 30.84 25.97 -6.25
C ALA A 18 29.49 26.45 -5.67
N PRO A 19 29.23 27.76 -5.45
CA PRO A 19 27.94 28.22 -4.93
C PRO A 19 26.79 28.04 -5.94
N VAL A 20 27.05 28.15 -7.24
CA VAL A 20 26.04 27.94 -8.29
C VAL A 20 25.62 26.47 -8.37
N VAL A 21 26.58 25.56 -8.24
CA VAL A 21 26.28 24.11 -8.17
C VAL A 21 25.56 23.79 -6.86
N LEU A 22 25.94 24.39 -5.73
CA LEU A 22 25.26 24.19 -4.45
C LEU A 22 23.80 24.69 -4.46
N LEU A 23 23.53 25.79 -5.16
CA LEU A 23 22.19 26.34 -5.38
C LEU A 23 21.38 25.49 -6.36
N ALA A 24 22.02 24.91 -7.39
CA ALA A 24 21.37 24.00 -8.34
C ALA A 24 21.06 22.61 -7.75
N THR A 25 21.80 22.18 -6.72
CA THR A 25 21.54 20.93 -5.99
C THR A 25 20.68 21.13 -4.74
N CYS A 26 20.29 22.37 -4.43
CA CYS A 26 19.38 22.62 -3.33
C CYS A 26 17.96 22.20 -3.78
N PRO A 27 17.30 21.25 -3.09
CA PRO A 27 15.91 20.96 -3.39
C PRO A 27 15.13 22.25 -3.20
N ALA A 28 14.41 22.68 -4.25
CA ALA A 28 13.55 23.84 -4.15
C ALA A 28 12.48 23.51 -3.09
N PHE A 29 12.67 24.03 -1.87
CA PHE A 29 11.63 24.15 -0.86
C PHE A 29 10.63 25.20 -1.36
N SER A 30 9.95 24.88 -2.45
CA SER A 30 8.68 25.49 -2.76
C SER A 30 7.77 25.07 -1.61
N ALA A 31 7.31 26.05 -0.83
CA ALA A 31 6.31 25.87 0.22
C ALA A 31 4.94 25.50 -0.39
N LEU A 32 4.93 24.51 -1.28
CA LEU A 32 3.73 23.86 -1.73
C LEU A 32 3.15 23.15 -0.49
N PRO A 33 1.83 23.27 -0.26
CA PRO A 33 1.14 22.53 0.77
C PRO A 33 1.57 21.05 0.72
N THR A 34 2.22 20.58 1.78
CA THR A 34 2.71 19.21 1.85
C THR A 34 1.51 18.29 2.08
N ILE A 35 1.18 17.51 1.07
CA ILE A 35 0.17 16.47 1.19
C ILE A 35 0.77 15.39 2.09
N GLN A 36 0.21 15.24 3.30
CA GLN A 36 0.70 14.25 4.26
C GLN A 36 0.47 12.85 3.66
N PRO A 37 1.53 12.05 3.43
CA PRO A 37 1.35 10.73 2.89
C PRO A 37 0.61 9.83 3.90
N PRO A 38 -0.31 8.98 3.44
CA PRO A 38 -1.01 8.05 4.32
C PRO A 38 -0.02 7.06 4.97
N ALA A 39 -0.31 6.68 6.22
CA ALA A 39 0.48 5.68 6.94
C ALA A 39 0.41 4.34 6.19
N GLY A 40 1.53 3.91 5.58
CA GLY A 40 1.58 2.69 4.77
C GLY A 40 2.60 2.67 3.63
N GLY A 41 3.28 3.79 3.36
CA GLY A 41 4.27 3.89 2.28
C GLY A 41 3.64 3.93 0.88
N SER A 42 4.47 4.14 -0.15
CA SER A 42 4.02 4.08 -1.54
C SER A 42 3.80 2.62 -1.99
N ILE A 43 3.25 2.44 -3.18
CA ILE A 43 3.26 1.15 -3.89
C ILE A 43 4.71 0.67 -4.01
N GLY A 44 5.01 -0.59 -3.66
CA GLY A 44 6.33 -1.21 -3.84
C GLY A 44 7.34 -1.00 -2.70
N GLY A 45 6.87 -0.73 -1.48
CA GLY A 45 7.69 -0.70 -0.25
C GLY A 45 8.46 0.60 -0.02
N GLY A 46 8.32 1.56 -0.94
CA GLY A 46 9.01 2.85 -0.87
C GLY A 46 8.45 3.77 0.21
N THR A 47 9.33 4.52 0.86
CA THR A 47 8.93 5.65 1.69
C THR A 47 8.68 6.86 0.80
N THR A 48 7.49 7.45 0.88
CA THR A 48 7.18 8.72 0.22
C THR A 48 7.98 9.85 0.90
N GLN A 49 8.95 10.44 0.20
CA GLN A 49 9.62 11.66 0.64
C GLN A 49 8.77 12.90 0.35
N GLU A 50 8.99 13.99 1.10
CA GLU A 50 8.38 15.29 0.79
C GLU A 50 8.76 15.72 -0.63
N GLY A 51 7.74 15.96 -1.47
CA GLY A 51 7.92 16.36 -2.87
C GLY A 51 7.72 15.24 -3.91
N ASP A 52 7.61 13.97 -3.50
CA ASP A 52 7.31 12.86 -4.41
C ASP A 52 5.80 12.69 -4.64
N ILE A 53 5.26 13.46 -5.58
CA ILE A 53 3.84 13.45 -5.93
C ILE A 53 3.40 12.06 -6.45
N LEU A 54 4.27 11.35 -7.17
CA LEU A 54 3.99 10.01 -7.69
C LEU A 54 3.92 8.98 -6.57
N GLY A 55 4.85 9.04 -5.61
CA GLY A 55 4.84 8.20 -4.42
C GLY A 55 3.60 8.43 -3.56
N ILE A 56 3.17 9.69 -3.38
CA ILE A 56 1.97 10.06 -2.62
C ILE A 56 0.70 9.52 -3.29
N ILE A 57 0.56 9.65 -4.62
CA ILE A 57 -0.58 9.10 -5.36
C ILE A 57 -0.62 7.57 -5.22
N GLY A 58 0.54 6.90 -5.33
CA GLY A 58 0.66 5.47 -5.08
C GLY A 58 0.23 5.07 -3.67
N ALA A 59 0.62 5.83 -2.66
CA ALA A 59 0.25 5.56 -1.26
C ALA A 59 -1.27 5.63 -1.02
N TYR A 60 -1.96 6.62 -1.62
CA TYR A 60 -3.42 6.69 -1.57
C TYR A 60 -4.11 5.56 -2.32
N LEU A 61 -3.57 5.15 -3.47
CA LEU A 61 -4.09 4.02 -4.22
C LEU A 61 -3.96 2.71 -3.41
N LYS A 62 -2.81 2.51 -2.77
CA LYS A 62 -2.56 1.36 -1.87
C LYS A 62 -3.60 1.30 -0.76
N LEU A 63 -3.81 2.41 -0.06
CA LEU A 63 -4.80 2.52 1.00
C LEU A 63 -6.23 2.28 0.49
N GLY A 64 -6.56 2.78 -0.71
CA GLY A 64 -7.85 2.52 -1.35
C GLY A 64 -8.11 1.03 -1.57
N PHE A 65 -7.15 0.30 -2.13
CA PHE A 65 -7.27 -1.15 -2.34
C PHE A 65 -7.33 -1.94 -1.02
N THR A 66 -6.58 -1.53 0.00
CA THR A 66 -6.65 -2.16 1.33
C THR A 66 -8.04 -2.02 1.94
N ILE A 67 -8.65 -0.83 1.84
CA ILE A 67 -10.02 -0.61 2.34
C ILE A 67 -11.02 -1.45 1.55
N LEU A 68 -10.92 -1.49 0.21
CA LEU A 68 -11.80 -2.33 -0.60
C LEU A 68 -11.68 -3.81 -0.26
N GLY A 69 -10.45 -4.31 -0.05
CA GLY A 69 -10.22 -5.68 0.39
C GLY A 69 -10.87 -5.98 1.74
N LEU A 70 -10.82 -5.03 2.68
CA LEU A 70 -11.45 -5.18 4.00
C LEU A 70 -12.98 -5.20 3.91
N VAL A 71 -13.58 -4.32 3.10
CA VAL A 71 -15.03 -4.31 2.89
C VAL A 71 -15.50 -5.63 2.26
N LEU A 72 -14.75 -6.15 1.29
CA LEU A 72 -15.06 -7.43 0.66
C LEU A 72 -14.95 -8.59 1.65
N ALA A 73 -13.93 -8.58 2.52
CA ALA A 73 -13.79 -9.59 3.58
C ALA A 73 -14.99 -9.60 4.53
N VAL A 74 -15.47 -8.43 4.94
CA VAL A 74 -16.67 -8.30 5.79
C VAL A 74 -17.92 -8.82 5.06
N ALA A 75 -18.09 -8.48 3.79
CA ALA A 75 -19.20 -8.97 2.99
C ALA A 75 -19.19 -10.50 2.85
N ALA A 76 -18.03 -11.10 2.55
CA ALA A 76 -17.87 -12.54 2.45
C ALA A 76 -18.20 -13.25 3.78
N PHE A 77 -17.76 -12.68 4.91
CA PHE A 77 -18.10 -13.17 6.24
C PHE A 77 -19.62 -13.21 6.47
N LEU A 78 -20.33 -12.13 6.14
CA LEU A 78 -21.79 -12.06 6.24
C LEU A 78 -22.48 -13.13 5.37
N TYR A 79 -22.04 -13.32 4.13
CA TYR A 79 -22.60 -14.35 3.24
C TYR A 79 -22.43 -15.76 3.80
N VAL A 80 -21.25 -16.07 4.35
CA VAL A 80 -20.98 -17.38 4.96
C VAL A 80 -21.87 -17.64 6.17
N VAL A 81 -22.08 -16.63 7.03
CA VAL A 81 -22.98 -16.75 8.18
C VAL A 81 -24.42 -16.97 7.74
N ILE A 82 -24.90 -16.21 6.74
CA ILE A 82 -26.26 -16.36 6.22
C ILE A 82 -26.47 -17.76 5.62
N ALA A 83 -25.52 -18.25 4.81
CA ALA A 83 -25.56 -19.59 4.24
C ALA A 83 -25.60 -20.69 5.32
N SER A 84 -24.77 -20.54 6.36
CA SER A 84 -24.73 -21.48 7.49
C SER A 84 -26.06 -21.51 8.26
N LEU A 85 -26.68 -20.34 8.48
CA LEU A 85 -27.99 -20.24 9.12
C LEU A 85 -29.11 -20.86 8.28
N GLN A 86 -29.09 -20.68 6.96
CA GLN A 86 -30.04 -21.33 6.06
C GLN A 86 -29.94 -22.86 6.19
N ARG A 87 -28.73 -23.40 6.20
CA ARG A 87 -28.52 -24.84 6.37
C ARG A 87 -28.98 -25.35 7.74
N TYR A 88 -28.77 -24.59 8.80
CA TYR A 88 -29.31 -24.94 10.12
C TYR A 88 -30.84 -24.98 10.11
N ARG A 89 -31.51 -24.02 9.46
CA ARG A 89 -32.97 -24.01 9.33
C ARG A 89 -33.48 -25.25 8.60
N ASP A 90 -32.82 -25.67 7.52
CA ASP A 90 -33.22 -26.86 6.77
C ASP A 90 -33.03 -28.15 7.59
N TYR A 91 -32.02 -28.19 8.47
CA TYR A 91 -31.86 -29.27 9.45
C TYR A 91 -33.00 -29.30 10.47
N THR A 92 -33.39 -28.15 11.02
CA THR A 92 -34.53 -28.08 11.96
C THR A 92 -35.87 -28.46 11.33
N LYS A 93 -36.01 -28.30 10.01
CA LYS A 93 -37.19 -28.74 9.24
C LYS A 93 -37.18 -30.24 8.92
N GLY A 94 -36.12 -30.96 9.28
CA GLY A 94 -35.95 -32.39 8.99
C GLY A 94 -35.71 -32.69 7.51
N THR A 95 -35.40 -31.69 6.69
CA THR A 95 -35.20 -31.86 5.24
C THR A 95 -33.83 -32.45 4.91
N ILE A 96 -32.87 -32.32 5.83
CA ILE A 96 -31.48 -32.74 5.65
C ILE A 96 -30.93 -33.43 6.89
N GLN A 97 -29.98 -34.33 6.68
CA GLN A 97 -29.36 -35.08 7.75
C GLN A 97 -28.28 -34.25 8.46
N LEU A 98 -28.00 -34.58 9.72
CA LEU A 98 -26.94 -33.94 10.51
C LEU A 98 -25.55 -34.09 9.85
N GLY A 99 -25.37 -35.14 9.04
CA GLY A 99 -24.16 -35.38 8.25
C GLY A 99 -23.83 -34.27 7.27
N ASP A 100 -24.84 -33.72 6.57
CA ASP A 100 -24.64 -32.67 5.58
C ASP A 100 -24.42 -31.30 6.24
N LEU A 101 -24.97 -31.11 7.44
CA LEU A 101 -24.81 -29.86 8.20
C LEU A 101 -23.37 -29.69 8.66
N LYS A 102 -22.76 -30.72 9.27
CA LYS A 102 -21.37 -30.64 9.74
C LYS A 102 -20.39 -30.44 8.59
N GLU A 103 -20.62 -31.07 7.45
CA GLU A 103 -19.75 -30.92 6.28
C GLU A 103 -19.83 -29.50 5.72
N HIS A 104 -21.04 -28.94 5.60
CA HIS A 104 -21.21 -27.55 5.20
C HIS A 104 -20.50 -26.58 6.15
N VAL A 105 -20.60 -26.79 7.47
CA VAL A 105 -19.92 -25.94 8.46
C VAL A 105 -18.40 -26.01 8.28
N ILE A 106 -17.82 -27.19 8.11
CA ILE A 106 -16.37 -27.34 7.88
C ILE A 106 -15.94 -26.62 6.59
N VAL A 107 -16.66 -26.84 5.48
CA VAL A 107 -16.36 -26.19 4.19
C VAL A 107 -16.49 -24.67 4.29
N SER A 108 -17.50 -24.18 5.00
CA SER A 108 -17.74 -22.74 5.18
C SER A 108 -16.57 -22.05 5.91
N VAL A 109 -15.98 -22.71 6.91
CA VAL A 109 -14.79 -22.21 7.63
C VAL A 109 -13.57 -22.19 6.71
N ILE A 110 -13.39 -23.21 5.87
CA ILE A 110 -12.27 -23.28 4.92
C ILE A 110 -12.38 -22.18 3.86
N ILE A 111 -13.58 -21.95 3.31
CA ILE A 111 -13.79 -20.87 2.34
C ILE A 111 -13.50 -19.51 2.98
N LEU A 112 -13.95 -19.31 4.22
CA LEU A 112 -13.74 -18.05 4.93
C LEU A 112 -12.26 -17.78 5.21
N SER A 113 -11.50 -18.80 5.62
CA SER A 113 -10.06 -18.67 5.83
C SER A 113 -9.31 -18.39 4.51
N LEU A 114 -9.74 -19.00 3.40
CA LEU A 114 -9.18 -18.75 2.07
C LEU A 114 -9.40 -17.30 1.64
N VAL A 115 -10.61 -16.75 1.82
CA VAL A 115 -10.91 -15.34 1.48
C VAL A 115 -10.02 -14.38 2.28
N VAL A 116 -9.88 -14.61 3.58
CA VAL A 116 -9.01 -13.78 4.43
C VAL A 116 -7.55 -13.88 3.99
N LEU A 117 -7.08 -15.08 3.64
CA LEU A 117 -5.73 -15.28 3.11
C LEU A 117 -5.51 -14.51 1.80
N MET A 118 -6.46 -14.53 0.88
CA MET A 118 -6.38 -13.79 -0.39
C MET A 118 -6.31 -12.28 -0.18
N VAL A 119 -7.10 -11.73 0.74
CA VAL A 119 -7.06 -10.28 1.06
C VAL A 119 -5.72 -9.88 1.67
N ASN A 120 -5.15 -10.72 2.55
CA ASN A 120 -3.83 -10.49 3.11
C ASN A 120 -2.73 -10.60 2.05
N TYR A 121 -2.81 -11.56 1.14
CA TYR A 121 -1.88 -11.68 0.01
C TYR A 121 -1.96 -10.46 -0.92
N ALA A 122 -3.17 -10.00 -1.26
CA ALA A 122 -3.36 -8.80 -2.08
C ALA A 122 -2.72 -7.55 -1.43
N THR A 123 -2.85 -7.41 -0.12
CA THR A 123 -2.25 -6.29 0.64
C THR A 123 -0.72 -6.38 0.66
N GLN A 124 -0.16 -7.59 0.76
CA GLN A 124 1.29 -7.82 0.70
C GLN A 124 1.88 -7.64 -0.70
N THR A 125 1.17 -8.05 -1.76
CA THR A 125 1.63 -7.83 -3.15
C THR A 125 1.66 -6.35 -3.51
N LEU A 126 0.79 -5.55 -2.89
CA LEU A 126 0.78 -4.11 -3.05
C LEU A 126 1.82 -3.39 -2.17
N ALA A 127 2.47 -4.15 -1.27
CA ALA A 127 3.35 -3.62 -0.24
C ALA A 127 4.57 -2.94 -0.83
#